data_AF-A0A1C7DN32-F1
#
_entry.id   AF-A0A1C7DN32-F1
#
_cell.length_a   1.000
_cell.length_b   1.000
_cell.length_c   1.000
_cell.angle_alpha   90.00
_cell.angle_beta   90.00
_cell.angle_gamma   90.00
#
_symmetry.space_group_name_H-M   'P 1'
#
loop_
_entity.id
_entity.type
_entity.pdbx_description
1 polymer ?
#
loop_
_entity_poly.entity_id
_entity_poly.type
_entity_poly.pdbx_seq_one_letter_code
_entity_poly.pdbx_strand_id
1 'polypeptide(L)'
;MGKVYITHELIGSDGEILTCDNIQNLVKFYVTPSTSVNYSDATCEILVDFIFTKALFPIYLTFEPFTGMEEDLENLFQNKNIEYTLRFEGLKNKRFPVFKLTIESSSTLSFVLQETFWIATCNQFYAFSFSDKIMYRTLIGKSWFGRKKTSIWPHFNMNGASTVIEIWYDGDGFNLYTTDPHFSTNTSIIKTEE
;
A
#
# COMPACT_ATOMS: atom_id res chain seq x y z
N MET A 1 -13.26 -13.14 12.93
CA MET A 1 -13.15 -12.45 11.62
C MET A 1 -14.51 -11.96 11.17
N GLY A 2 -14.61 -10.69 10.79
CA GLY A 2 -15.76 -10.21 10.02
C GLY A 2 -15.80 -10.89 8.65
N LYS A 3 -16.97 -10.98 8.01
CA LYS A 3 -17.04 -11.47 6.62
C LYS A 3 -16.24 -10.50 5.73
N VAL A 4 -15.40 -11.04 4.86
CA VAL A 4 -14.58 -10.28 3.90
C VAL A 4 -15.05 -10.65 2.50
N TYR A 5 -15.10 -9.68 1.60
CA TYR A 5 -15.29 -9.93 0.17
C TYR A 5 -13.95 -9.83 -0.55
N ILE A 6 -13.68 -10.81 -1.41
CA ILE A 6 -12.51 -10.82 -2.28
C ILE A 6 -12.99 -10.91 -3.72
N THR A 7 -12.59 -9.93 -4.51
CA THR A 7 -12.92 -9.86 -5.93
C THR A 7 -11.63 -9.89 -6.74
N HIS A 8 -11.56 -10.78 -7.73
CA HIS A 8 -10.50 -10.74 -8.72
C HIS A 8 -10.79 -9.60 -9.70
N GLU A 9 -9.84 -8.69 -9.88
CA GLU A 9 -10.03 -7.49 -10.72
C GLU A 9 -9.10 -7.47 -11.93
N LEU A 10 -9.52 -6.75 -12.97
CA LEU A 10 -8.68 -6.48 -14.12
C LEU A 10 -7.76 -5.30 -13.82
N ILE A 11 -6.50 -5.43 -14.21
CA ILE A 11 -5.51 -4.36 -14.10
C ILE A 11 -5.81 -3.27 -15.13
N GLY A 12 -5.67 -2.01 -14.73
CA GLY A 12 -6.00 -0.83 -15.53
C GLY A 12 -7.44 -0.36 -15.40
N SER A 13 -8.16 -0.75 -14.33
CA SER A 13 -9.48 -0.21 -14.02
C SER A 13 -9.41 1.27 -13.57
N ASP A 14 -10.52 2.01 -13.70
CA ASP A 14 -10.56 3.45 -13.42
C ASP A 14 -10.12 3.77 -11.97
N GLY A 15 -9.18 4.70 -11.82
CA GLY A 15 -8.66 5.14 -10.51
C GLY A 15 -7.38 4.44 -10.05
N GLU A 16 -6.86 3.45 -10.79
CA GLU A 16 -5.62 2.77 -10.41
C GLU A 16 -4.38 3.69 -10.49
N ILE A 17 -3.62 3.68 -9.41
CA ILE A 17 -2.34 4.39 -9.25
C ILE A 17 -1.14 3.44 -9.44
N LEU A 18 -1.38 2.20 -9.87
CA LEU A 18 -0.31 1.21 -10.05
C LEU A 18 0.45 1.44 -11.36
N THR A 19 1.74 1.79 -11.27
CA THR A 19 2.68 1.53 -12.37
C THR A 19 3.61 0.38 -11.99
N CYS A 20 3.73 -0.64 -12.84
CA CYS A 20 4.61 -1.77 -12.59
C CYS A 20 5.28 -2.25 -13.87
N ASP A 21 6.45 -2.88 -13.71
CA ASP A 21 7.10 -3.63 -14.78
C ASP A 21 6.46 -5.03 -14.88
N ASN A 22 6.23 -5.54 -16.11
CA ASN A 22 5.73 -6.90 -16.41
C ASN A 22 4.32 -7.27 -15.89
N ILE A 23 3.29 -6.95 -16.69
CA ILE A 23 1.87 -7.19 -16.39
C ILE A 23 1.44 -8.64 -16.68
N GLN A 24 2.22 -9.43 -17.44
CA GLN A 24 1.74 -10.72 -18.00
C GLN A 24 1.34 -11.77 -16.94
N ASN A 25 1.97 -11.72 -15.77
CA ASN A 25 1.70 -12.66 -14.66
C ASN A 25 1.19 -11.95 -13.40
N LEU A 26 0.80 -10.68 -13.53
CA LEU A 26 0.30 -9.91 -12.40
C LEU A 26 -1.17 -10.26 -12.16
N VAL A 27 -1.50 -10.59 -10.92
CA VAL A 27 -2.87 -10.83 -10.46
C VAL A 27 -3.25 -9.71 -9.50
N LYS A 28 -4.50 -9.23 -9.60
CA LYS A 28 -5.08 -8.21 -8.73
C LYS A 28 -6.30 -8.77 -8.00
N PHE A 29 -6.32 -8.57 -6.69
CA PHE A 29 -7.49 -8.79 -5.85
C PHE A 29 -7.88 -7.51 -5.14
N TYR A 30 -9.16 -7.22 -5.06
CA TYR A 30 -9.70 -6.23 -4.14
C TYR A 30 -10.29 -6.95 -2.93
N VAL A 31 -9.86 -6.54 -1.74
CA VAL A 31 -10.26 -7.11 -0.45
C VAL A 31 -10.94 -6.02 0.36
N THR A 32 -12.22 -6.20 0.68
CA THR A 32 -13.01 -5.20 1.42
C THR A 32 -13.82 -5.85 2.54
N PRO A 33 -14.03 -5.17 3.69
CA PRO A 33 -14.95 -5.62 4.70
C PRO A 33 -16.38 -5.77 4.15
N SER A 34 -17.13 -6.74 4.67
CA SER A 34 -18.54 -6.91 4.28
C SER A 34 -19.50 -5.85 4.83
N THR A 35 -19.02 -5.04 5.78
CA THR A 35 -19.77 -3.98 6.45
C THR A 35 -19.39 -2.63 5.85
N SER A 36 -20.40 -1.82 5.52
CA SER A 36 -20.22 -0.44 5.09
C SER A 36 -20.12 0.57 6.25
N VAL A 37 -20.25 0.11 7.50
CA VAL A 37 -20.11 0.94 8.70
C VAL A 37 -18.69 0.75 9.25
N ASN A 38 -17.98 1.87 9.48
CA ASN A 38 -16.58 1.92 9.94
C ASN A 38 -15.64 1.02 9.12
N TYR A 39 -15.78 1.08 7.80
CA TYR A 39 -15.00 0.24 6.88
C TYR A 39 -13.50 0.49 6.99
N SER A 40 -13.04 1.68 7.40
CA SER A 40 -11.62 1.97 7.63
C SER A 40 -11.01 1.12 8.75
N ASP A 41 -11.70 1.04 9.90
CA ASP A 41 -11.23 0.27 11.05
C ASP A 41 -11.26 -1.22 10.72
N ALA A 42 -12.36 -1.68 10.09
CA ALA A 42 -12.48 -3.06 9.64
C ALA A 42 -11.40 -3.42 8.60
N THR A 43 -11.05 -2.50 7.70
CA THR A 43 -9.97 -2.70 6.70
C THR A 43 -8.62 -2.82 7.39
N CYS A 44 -8.34 -1.97 8.37
CA CYS A 44 -7.11 -2.04 9.16
C CYS A 44 -6.99 -3.38 9.90
N GLU A 45 -8.07 -3.85 10.54
CA GLU A 45 -8.11 -5.16 11.20
C GLU A 45 -7.87 -6.32 10.23
N ILE A 46 -8.56 -6.33 9.08
CA ILE A 46 -8.37 -7.36 8.04
C ILE A 46 -6.93 -7.37 7.54
N LEU A 47 -6.33 -6.20 7.35
CA LEU A 47 -4.95 -6.07 6.89
C LEU A 47 -3.94 -6.63 7.90
N VAL A 48 -4.13 -6.32 9.19
CA VAL A 48 -3.30 -6.86 10.28
C VAL A 48 -3.40 -8.39 10.31
N ASP A 49 -4.63 -8.91 10.33
CA ASP A 49 -4.88 -10.35 10.36
C ASP A 49 -4.28 -11.05 9.14
N PHE A 50 -4.39 -10.42 7.96
CA PHE A 50 -3.82 -10.93 6.72
C PHE A 50 -2.28 -11.04 6.80
N ILE A 51 -1.60 -9.95 7.18
CA ILE A 51 -0.13 -9.93 7.29
C ILE A 51 0.35 -10.91 8.37
N PHE A 52 -0.34 -10.96 9.51
CA PHE A 52 0.00 -11.87 10.62
C PHE A 52 -0.18 -13.34 10.25
N THR A 53 -1.28 -13.68 9.58
CA THR A 53 -1.55 -15.06 9.16
C THR A 53 -0.48 -15.59 8.21
N LYS A 54 0.10 -14.70 7.40
CA LYS A 54 1.20 -15.04 6.51
C LYS A 54 2.56 -15.09 7.20
N ALA A 55 2.67 -14.49 8.40
CA ALA A 55 3.90 -14.40 9.19
C ALA A 55 5.09 -13.82 8.38
N LEU A 56 4.80 -12.80 7.57
CA LEU A 56 5.76 -12.22 6.63
C LEU A 56 6.37 -10.95 7.22
N PHE A 57 7.45 -11.15 7.95
CA PHE A 57 8.35 -10.08 8.37
C PHE A 57 9.77 -10.35 7.80
N PRO A 58 10.51 -9.31 7.42
CA PRO A 58 10.11 -7.90 7.43
C PRO A 58 9.06 -7.57 6.35
N ILE A 59 8.22 -6.58 6.63
CA ILE A 59 7.34 -5.94 5.63
C ILE A 59 7.69 -4.46 5.51
N TYR A 60 7.65 -3.94 4.29
CA TYR A 60 7.97 -2.54 4.01
C TYR A 60 6.70 -1.74 3.81
N LEU A 61 6.50 -0.70 4.60
CA LEU A 61 5.43 0.27 4.41
C LEU A 61 6.01 1.50 3.71
N THR A 62 5.41 1.94 2.61
CA THR A 62 5.72 3.20 1.92
C THR A 62 4.48 4.08 1.89
N PHE A 63 4.60 5.35 2.31
CA PHE A 63 3.48 6.28 2.31
C PHE A 63 3.88 7.75 2.09
N GLU A 64 2.92 8.54 1.65
CA GLU A 64 3.05 9.98 1.38
C GLU A 64 2.30 10.79 2.46
N PRO A 65 2.96 11.28 3.52
CA PRO A 65 2.27 12.15 4.47
C PRO A 65 2.03 13.55 3.87
N PHE A 66 1.17 14.32 4.53
CA PHE A 66 1.03 15.74 4.20
C PHE A 66 2.34 16.49 4.49
N THR A 67 2.69 17.44 3.63
CA THR A 67 3.85 18.31 3.86
C THR A 67 3.71 19.07 5.17
N GLY A 68 4.78 19.11 5.97
CA GLY A 68 4.80 19.69 7.32
C GLY A 68 4.67 18.66 8.44
N MET A 69 4.45 17.38 8.13
CA MET A 69 4.36 16.29 9.11
C MET A 69 5.66 15.53 9.34
N GLU A 70 6.72 15.88 8.61
CA GLU A 70 7.95 15.10 8.57
C GLU A 70 8.59 14.99 9.96
N GLU A 71 8.74 16.10 10.67
CA GLU A 71 9.38 16.13 12.00
C GLU A 71 8.61 15.30 13.03
N ASP A 72 7.27 15.41 13.07
CA ASP A 72 6.44 14.65 14.00
C ASP A 72 6.55 13.14 13.75
N LEU A 73 6.55 12.73 12.48
CA LEU A 73 6.67 11.32 12.09
C LEU A 73 8.10 10.78 12.33
N GLU A 74 9.14 11.55 12.02
CA GLU A 74 10.52 11.17 12.33
C GLU A 74 10.69 10.97 13.84
N ASN A 75 10.20 11.92 14.66
CA ASN A 75 10.24 11.81 16.12
C ASN A 75 9.48 10.57 16.61
N LEU A 76 8.28 10.31 16.07
CA LEU A 76 7.48 9.13 16.41
C LEU A 76 8.25 7.83 16.16
N PHE A 77 8.87 7.68 14.98
CA PHE A 77 9.57 6.46 14.59
C PHE A 77 10.90 6.30 15.32
N GLN A 78 11.67 7.38 15.50
CA GLN A 78 12.91 7.38 16.28
C GLN A 78 12.65 6.96 17.74
N ASN A 79 11.63 7.52 18.38
CA ASN A 79 11.27 7.20 19.77
C ASN A 79 10.87 5.73 19.98
N LYS A 80 10.45 5.05 18.91
CA LYS A 80 10.05 3.63 18.92
C LYS A 80 11.10 2.71 18.31
N ASN A 81 12.27 3.23 17.95
CA ASN A 81 13.34 2.51 17.25
C ASN A 81 12.84 1.78 15.98
N ILE A 82 11.95 2.44 15.23
CA ILE A 82 11.45 1.92 13.95
C ILE A 82 12.40 2.40 12.85
N GLU A 83 12.93 1.47 12.06
CA GLU A 83 13.78 1.81 10.92
C GLU A 83 12.94 2.48 9.84
N TYR A 84 13.39 3.66 9.38
CA TYR A 84 12.74 4.39 8.31
C TYR A 84 13.74 5.12 7.42
N THR A 85 13.27 5.47 6.21
CA THR A 85 13.91 6.46 5.34
C THR A 85 12.89 7.52 4.95
N LEU A 86 13.34 8.77 4.91
CA LEU A 86 12.58 9.91 4.39
C LEU A 86 13.24 10.40 3.10
N ARG A 87 12.44 10.50 2.04
CA ARG A 87 12.85 11.09 0.75
C ARG A 87 11.83 12.15 0.34
N PHE A 88 12.26 13.03 -0.55
CA PHE A 88 11.37 14.04 -1.14
C PHE A 88 11.25 13.79 -2.63
N GLU A 89 10.10 13.31 -3.06
CA GLU A 89 9.77 13.04 -4.45
C GLU A 89 9.04 14.22 -5.07
N GLY A 90 8.89 14.28 -6.38
CA GLY A 90 8.16 15.35 -7.06
C GLY A 90 9.03 16.27 -7.94
N LEU A 91 8.36 17.17 -8.67
CA LEU A 91 8.98 17.95 -9.74
C LEU A 91 9.23 19.39 -9.31
N LYS A 92 10.49 19.83 -9.41
CA LYS A 92 10.92 21.21 -9.13
C LYS A 92 10.42 21.68 -7.76
N ASN A 93 9.47 22.61 -7.74
CA ASN A 93 8.94 23.26 -6.53
C ASN A 93 7.74 22.52 -5.92
N LYS A 94 7.33 21.39 -6.50
CA LYS A 94 6.23 20.56 -6.01
C LYS A 94 6.78 19.22 -5.51
N ARG A 95 7.62 19.30 -4.48
CA ARG A 95 8.15 18.11 -3.80
C ARG A 95 7.24 17.73 -2.64
N PHE A 96 7.13 16.45 -2.36
CA PHE A 96 6.35 15.89 -1.27
C PHE A 96 7.19 14.84 -0.52
N PRO A 97 7.00 14.70 0.79
CA PRO A 97 7.69 13.70 1.58
C PRO A 97 7.19 12.30 1.23
N VAL A 98 8.10 11.33 1.28
CA VAL A 98 7.82 9.90 1.15
C VAL A 98 8.57 9.22 2.28
N PHE A 99 7.80 8.58 3.16
CA PHE A 99 8.36 7.71 4.18
C PHE A 99 8.36 6.28 3.68
N LYS A 100 9.39 5.57 4.11
CA LYS A 100 9.44 4.13 3.99
C LYS A 100 9.97 3.51 5.26
N LEU A 101 9.20 2.62 5.84
CA LEU A 101 9.48 1.96 7.10
C LEU A 101 9.80 0.48 6.85
N THR A 102 10.72 -0.06 7.62
CA THR A 102 10.94 -1.50 7.74
C THR A 102 10.26 -1.98 9.03
N ILE A 103 9.27 -2.85 8.89
CA ILE A 103 8.47 -3.37 10.00
C ILE A 103 8.90 -4.82 10.24
N GLU A 104 9.49 -5.07 11.40
CA GLU A 104 10.11 -6.36 11.76
C GLU A 104 9.22 -7.25 12.63
N SER A 105 8.12 -6.71 13.17
CA SER A 105 7.29 -7.45 14.12
C SER A 105 5.82 -7.07 14.05
N SER A 106 4.98 -7.95 14.56
CA SER A 106 3.54 -7.74 14.72
C SER A 106 3.23 -6.52 15.59
N SER A 107 3.94 -6.38 16.72
CA SER A 107 3.78 -5.21 17.60
C SER A 107 4.13 -3.90 16.90
N THR A 108 5.18 -3.89 16.08
CA THR A 108 5.57 -2.71 15.31
C THR A 108 4.52 -2.40 14.25
N LEU A 109 3.99 -3.43 13.55
CA LEU A 109 2.92 -3.24 12.56
C LEU A 109 1.68 -2.60 13.19
N SER A 110 1.18 -3.16 14.28
CA SER A 110 -0.01 -2.63 14.97
C SER A 110 0.20 -1.19 15.43
N PHE A 111 1.37 -0.87 15.98
CA PHE A 111 1.70 0.49 16.39
C PHE A 111 1.73 1.45 15.18
N VAL A 112 2.43 1.10 14.11
CA VAL A 112 2.54 1.95 12.92
C VAL A 112 1.17 2.20 12.30
N LEU A 113 0.34 1.17 12.17
CA LEU A 113 -1.03 1.31 11.64
C LEU A 113 -1.89 2.20 12.55
N GLN A 114 -1.84 2.00 13.86
CA GLN A 114 -2.58 2.87 14.80
C GLN A 114 -2.23 4.35 14.61
N GLU A 115 -0.96 4.67 14.40
CA GLU A 115 -0.49 6.06 14.33
C GLU A 115 -0.59 6.68 12.92
N THR A 116 -0.62 5.86 11.87
CA THR A 116 -0.46 6.35 10.49
C THR A 116 -1.55 5.93 9.51
N PHE A 117 -2.42 4.97 9.85
CA PHE A 117 -3.43 4.47 8.90
C PHE A 117 -4.43 5.54 8.46
N TRP A 118 -4.69 6.54 9.31
CA TRP A 118 -5.52 7.68 8.96
C TRP A 118 -5.02 8.44 7.71
N ILE A 119 -3.71 8.39 7.41
CA ILE A 119 -3.12 8.97 6.19
C ILE A 119 -3.72 8.30 4.95
N ALA A 120 -3.86 6.98 4.97
CA ALA A 120 -4.52 6.22 3.91
C ALA A 120 -5.99 6.62 3.76
N THR A 121 -6.70 6.80 4.88
CA THR A 121 -8.11 7.25 4.87
C THR A 121 -8.31 8.66 4.32
N CYS A 122 -7.24 9.44 4.24
CA CYS A 122 -7.22 10.77 3.61
C CYS A 122 -6.78 10.72 2.13
N ASN A 123 -6.84 9.54 1.51
CA ASN A 123 -6.48 9.30 0.09
C ASN A 123 -5.04 9.65 -0.27
N GLN A 124 -4.13 9.63 0.71
CA GLN A 124 -2.70 9.67 0.42
C GLN A 124 -2.20 8.27 0.07
N PHE A 125 -1.15 8.20 -0.74
CA PHE A 125 -0.52 6.93 -1.07
C PHE A 125 -0.06 6.20 0.21
N TYR A 126 -0.48 4.95 0.35
CA TYR A 126 -0.16 4.11 1.49
C TYR A 126 -0.14 2.65 1.05
N ALA A 127 1.05 2.05 1.01
CA ALA A 127 1.22 0.70 0.48
C ALA A 127 2.23 -0.13 1.28
N PHE A 128 1.86 -1.38 1.52
CA PHE A 128 2.75 -2.41 2.03
C PHE A 128 3.35 -3.21 0.89
N SER A 129 4.56 -3.72 1.09
CA SER A 129 5.22 -4.63 0.17
C SER A 129 6.09 -5.62 0.94
N PHE A 130 6.12 -6.87 0.49
CA PHE A 130 6.98 -7.91 1.08
C PHE A 130 8.40 -7.90 0.50
N SER A 131 8.70 -6.94 -0.37
CA SER A 131 10.05 -6.70 -0.86
C SER A 131 10.28 -5.21 -1.04
N ASP A 132 11.50 -4.77 -0.77
CA ASP A 132 11.95 -3.41 -1.02
C ASP A 132 12.04 -3.16 -2.54
N LYS A 133 10.89 -2.85 -3.16
CA LYS A 133 10.77 -2.70 -4.62
C LYS A 133 9.85 -1.55 -5.06
N ILE A 134 9.42 -0.70 -4.14
CA ILE A 134 8.67 0.53 -4.44
C ILE A 134 9.67 1.65 -4.73
N MET A 135 9.51 2.27 -5.90
CA MET A 135 10.30 3.42 -6.34
C MET A 135 9.37 4.47 -6.93
N TYR A 136 9.83 5.71 -7.08
CA TYR A 136 9.08 6.74 -7.79
C TYR A 136 9.63 6.91 -9.20
N ARG A 137 8.74 6.92 -10.20
CA ARG A 137 9.11 7.14 -11.61
C ARG A 137 8.37 8.34 -12.19
N THR A 138 9.05 9.02 -13.11
CA THR A 138 8.44 10.09 -13.90
C THR A 138 7.57 9.49 -14.99
N LEU A 139 6.30 9.88 -15.01
CA LEU A 139 5.33 9.53 -16.04
C LEU A 139 4.99 10.75 -16.88
N ILE A 140 4.84 10.55 -18.19
CA ILE A 140 4.37 11.57 -19.13
C ILE A 140 2.98 11.16 -19.60
N GLY A 141 1.96 11.71 -18.95
CA GLY A 141 0.56 11.53 -19.32
C GLY A 141 0.03 12.65 -20.21
N LYS A 142 -1.24 12.53 -20.61
CA LYS A 142 -2.02 13.64 -21.17
C LYS A 142 -2.93 14.19 -20.09
N SER A 143 -2.92 15.51 -19.90
CA SER A 143 -3.94 16.22 -19.12
C SER A 143 -5.30 16.14 -19.83
N TRP A 144 -6.36 16.52 -19.11
CA TRP A 144 -7.71 16.53 -19.66
C TRP A 144 -7.84 17.41 -20.94
N PHE A 145 -6.99 18.43 -21.09
CA PHE A 145 -6.92 19.26 -22.29
C PHE A 145 -5.93 18.75 -23.36
N GLY A 146 -5.51 17.49 -23.30
CA GLY A 146 -4.58 16.87 -24.24
C GLY A 146 -3.12 17.34 -24.15
N ARG A 147 -2.80 18.29 -23.25
CA ARG A 147 -1.43 18.75 -23.03
C ARG A 147 -0.62 17.68 -22.30
N LYS A 148 0.65 17.49 -22.67
CA LYS A 148 1.58 16.62 -21.93
C LYS A 148 1.67 17.11 -20.49
N LYS A 149 1.42 16.21 -19.54
CA LYS A 149 1.57 16.46 -18.11
C LYS A 149 2.61 15.47 -17.57
N THR A 150 3.67 16.00 -17.01
CA THR A 150 4.67 15.21 -16.30
C THR A 150 4.24 15.09 -14.84
N SER A 151 4.23 13.87 -14.32
CA SER A 151 3.88 13.54 -12.94
C SER A 151 4.87 12.51 -12.40
N ILE A 152 5.09 12.52 -11.09
CA ILE A 152 5.88 11.49 -10.41
C ILE A 152 4.89 10.63 -9.63
N TRP A 153 5.01 9.31 -9.77
CA TRP A 153 4.11 8.34 -9.17
C TRP A 153 4.89 7.15 -8.62
N PRO A 154 4.35 6.46 -7.59
CA PRO A 154 4.88 5.20 -7.14
C PRO A 154 4.86 4.16 -8.27
N HIS A 155 5.92 3.37 -8.29
CA HIS A 155 6.21 2.35 -9.26
C HIS A 155 6.69 1.09 -8.54
N PHE A 156 6.02 -0.01 -8.83
CA PHE A 156 6.24 -1.29 -8.20
C PHE A 156 7.04 -2.18 -9.14
N ASN A 157 8.28 -2.51 -8.75
CA ASN A 157 9.06 -3.47 -9.51
C ASN A 157 8.55 -4.90 -9.21
N MET A 158 7.70 -5.41 -10.10
CA MET A 158 7.11 -6.75 -9.99
C MET A 158 7.96 -7.83 -10.68
N ASN A 159 9.25 -7.57 -10.94
CA ASN A 159 10.15 -8.59 -11.45
C ASN A 159 10.48 -9.62 -10.35
N GLY A 160 10.22 -10.89 -10.66
CA GLY A 160 10.28 -12.00 -9.69
C GLY A 160 9.01 -12.10 -8.84
N ALA A 161 9.00 -13.00 -7.86
CA ALA A 161 7.90 -13.08 -6.90
C ALA A 161 7.84 -11.79 -6.06
N SER A 162 6.70 -11.10 -6.11
CA SER A 162 6.46 -9.86 -5.39
C SER A 162 4.98 -9.74 -5.08
N THR A 163 4.66 -9.15 -3.92
CA THR A 163 3.30 -8.82 -3.52
C THR A 163 3.30 -7.44 -2.88
N VAL A 164 2.34 -6.62 -3.32
CA VAL A 164 2.09 -5.25 -2.84
C VAL A 164 0.64 -5.16 -2.42
N ILE A 165 0.39 -4.47 -1.31
CA ILE A 165 -0.93 -4.17 -0.79
C ILE A 165 -1.08 -2.65 -0.76
N GLU A 166 -2.00 -2.10 -1.53
CA GLU A 166 -2.29 -0.67 -1.59
C GLU A 166 -3.66 -0.42 -0.95
N ILE A 167 -3.73 0.49 0.02
CA ILE A 167 -5.01 0.84 0.63
C ILE A 167 -5.86 1.60 -0.38
N TRP A 168 -7.11 1.16 -0.53
CA TRP A 168 -8.03 1.79 -1.47
C TRP A 168 -8.70 3.01 -0.85
N TYR A 169 -9.26 3.87 -1.69
CA TYR A 169 -9.79 5.19 -1.33
C TYR A 169 -10.62 5.19 -0.04
N ASP A 170 -10.43 6.23 0.76
CA ASP A 170 -11.03 6.47 2.08
C ASP A 170 -10.77 5.36 3.12
N GLY A 171 -9.93 4.37 2.80
CA GLY A 171 -9.72 3.18 3.62
C GLY A 171 -10.78 2.10 3.41
N ASP A 172 -11.54 2.14 2.30
CA ASP A 172 -12.48 1.08 1.91
C ASP A 172 -11.72 -0.08 1.28
N GLY A 173 -11.20 -0.97 2.11
CA GLY A 173 -10.47 -2.14 1.63
C GLY A 173 -9.07 -1.83 1.08
N PHE A 174 -8.50 -2.83 0.44
CA PHE A 174 -7.19 -2.73 -0.19
C PHE A 174 -7.09 -3.56 -1.46
N ASN A 175 -6.24 -3.11 -2.38
CA ASN A 175 -5.82 -3.88 -3.53
C ASN A 175 -4.58 -4.70 -3.18
N LEU A 176 -4.62 -5.99 -3.47
CA LEU A 176 -3.47 -6.88 -3.46
C LEU A 176 -3.02 -7.15 -4.89
N TYR A 177 -1.81 -6.72 -5.21
CA TYR A 177 -1.16 -6.97 -6.49
C TYR A 177 -0.04 -7.97 -6.28
N THR A 178 -0.02 -9.06 -7.05
CA THR A 178 0.96 -10.12 -6.84
C THR A 178 1.38 -10.83 -8.11
N THR A 179 2.67 -11.11 -8.21
CA THR A 179 3.29 -12.09 -9.12
C THR A 179 3.76 -13.33 -8.37
N ASP A 180 3.56 -13.38 -7.05
CA ASP A 180 3.93 -14.50 -6.20
C ASP A 180 2.81 -15.57 -6.20
N PRO A 181 3.10 -16.81 -6.65
CA PRO A 181 2.13 -17.89 -6.65
C PRO A 181 1.50 -18.21 -5.29
N HIS A 182 2.14 -17.84 -4.17
CA HIS A 182 1.56 -18.04 -2.83
C HIS A 182 0.34 -17.15 -2.57
N PHE A 183 0.12 -16.12 -3.38
CA PHE A 183 -0.98 -15.16 -3.22
C PHE A 183 -1.90 -15.10 -4.43
N SER A 184 -1.70 -15.96 -5.44
CA SER A 184 -2.39 -15.86 -6.73
C SER A 184 -3.81 -16.47 -6.73
N THR A 185 -4.33 -16.90 -5.58
CA THR A 185 -5.67 -17.51 -5.48
C THR A 185 -6.44 -17.00 -4.27
N ASN A 186 -7.78 -16.94 -4.35
CA ASN A 186 -8.63 -16.54 -3.22
C ASN A 186 -8.38 -17.39 -1.96
N THR A 187 -8.20 -18.70 -2.13
CA THR A 187 -7.94 -19.65 -1.05
C THR A 187 -6.60 -19.39 -0.37
N SER A 188 -5.64 -18.81 -1.09
CA SER A 188 -4.37 -18.42 -0.51
C SER A 188 -4.40 -17.02 0.10
N ILE A 189 -5.49 -16.26 -0.02
CA ILE A 189 -5.66 -14.95 0.62
C ILE A 189 -6.37 -15.05 1.98
N ILE A 190 -7.28 -16.03 2.15
CA ILE A 190 -8.01 -16.25 3.41
C ILE A 190 -7.64 -17.62 4.01
N LYS A 191 -7.43 -17.71 5.33
CA LYS A 191 -7.65 -18.96 6.06
C LYS A 191 -9.14 -19.28 6.00
N THR A 192 -9.53 -20.21 5.14
CA THR A 192 -10.87 -20.80 5.23
C THR A 192 -10.89 -21.57 6.55
N GLU A 193 -11.61 -21.08 7.55
CA GLU A 193 -12.04 -21.94 8.65
C GLU A 193 -13.00 -22.97 8.02
N GLU A 194 -12.59 -24.24 8.02
CA GLU A 194 -13.51 -25.37 7.84
C GLU A 194 -14.44 -25.50 9.06
#